data_AF-A0A401ICG0-F1
#
_entry.id   AF-A0A401ICG0-F1
#
_cell.length_a   1.000
_cell.length_b   1.000
_cell.length_c   1.000
_cell.angle_alpha   90.00
_cell.angle_beta   90.00
_cell.angle_gamma   90.00
#
_symmetry.space_group_name_H-M   'P 1'
#
loop_
_entity.id
_entity.type
_entity.pdbx_description
1 polymer ?
#
loop_
_entity_poly.entity_id
_entity_poly.type
_entity_poly.pdbx_seq_one_letter_code
_entity_poly.pdbx_strand_id
1 'polypeptide(L)' 'MDITTLLTQDTLIAALLYLTLSVLYLLILPGFVYFYLKTRWYVASSFERGFMYFLMFFFFPGVLLLSPFLNFRPKRRQLI' A
#
# COMPACT_ATOMS: atom_id res chain seq x y z
N MET A 1 9.56 -34.97 9.87
CA MET A 1 8.18 -34.48 10.01
C MET A 1 8.06 -33.28 9.11
N ASP A 2 7.20 -33.34 8.11
CA ASP A 2 7.00 -32.25 7.15
C ASP A 2 6.02 -31.22 7.72
N ILE A 3 6.10 -29.98 7.26
CA ILE A 3 5.21 -28.89 7.69
C ILE A 3 3.72 -29.23 7.52
N THR A 4 3.37 -30.06 6.53
CA THR A 4 2.02 -30.56 6.26
C THR A 4 1.55 -31.63 7.25
N THR A 5 2.49 -32.26 7.98
CA THR A 5 2.19 -33.26 9.01
C THR A 5 2.08 -32.67 10.41
N LEU A 6 2.58 -31.44 10.62
CA LEU A 6 2.53 -30.71 11.90
C LEU A 6 1.35 -29.73 12.00
N LEU A 7 0.84 -29.26 10.87
CA LEU A 7 -0.25 -28.28 10.78
C LEU A 7 -1.45 -28.90 10.07
N THR A 8 -2.64 -28.71 10.64
CA THR A 8 -3.89 -29.11 9.97
C THR A 8 -4.11 -28.31 8.69
N GLN A 9 -4.80 -28.90 7.71
CA GLN A 9 -5.06 -28.27 6.41
C GLN A 9 -5.79 -26.92 6.56
N ASP A 10 -6.75 -26.84 7.48
CA ASP A 10 -7.48 -25.59 7.77
C ASP A 10 -6.53 -24.48 8.25
N THR A 11 -5.53 -24.83 9.07
CA THR A 11 -4.53 -23.88 9.54
C THR A 11 -3.66 -23.38 8.39
N LEU A 12 -3.29 -24.25 7.44
CA LEU A 12 -2.51 -23.85 6.26
C LEU A 12 -3.29 -22.90 5.34
N ILE A 13 -4.58 -23.17 5.12
CA ILE A 13 -5.45 -22.31 4.32
C ILE A 13 -5.61 -20.94 4.98
N ALA A 14 -5.87 -20.90 6.29
CA ALA A 14 -5.98 -19.65 7.04
C ALA A 14 -4.66 -18.85 6.99
N ALA A 15 -3.52 -19.51 7.18
CA ALA A 15 -2.21 -18.85 7.10
C ALA A 15 -1.96 -18.24 5.72
N LEU A 16 -2.25 -18.97 4.64
CA LEU A 16 -2.11 -18.46 3.27
C LEU A 16 -3.04 -17.28 3.00
N LEU A 17 -4.28 -17.35 3.48
CA LEU A 17 -5.25 -16.27 3.37
C LEU A 17 -4.73 -15.00 4.04
N TYR A 18 -4.34 -15.07 5.31
CA TYR A 18 -3.85 -13.91 6.04
C TYR A 18 -2.54 -13.38 5.47
N LEU A 19 -1.64 -14.24 4.98
CA LEU A 19 -0.43 -13.81 4.31
C LEU A 19 -0.74 -13.03 3.03
N THR A 20 -1.67 -13.53 2.21
CA THR A 20 -2.10 -12.86 0.99
C THR A 20 -2.75 -11.51 1.29
N LEU A 21 -3.67 -11.47 2.27
CA LEU A 21 -4.31 -10.22 2.70
C LEU A 21 -3.29 -9.22 3.25
N SER A 22 -2.30 -9.69 4.02
CA SER A 22 -1.26 -8.84 4.58
C SER A 22 -0.37 -8.23 3.49
N VAL A 23 0.03 -9.01 2.48
CA VAL A 23 0.79 -8.51 1.32
C VAL A 23 -0.03 -7.47 0.55
N LEU A 24 -1.31 -7.75 0.33
CA LEU A 24 -2.19 -6.84 -0.39
C LEU A 24 -2.38 -5.51 0.37
N TYR A 25 -2.56 -5.58 1.68
CA TYR A 25 -2.79 -4.43 2.56
C TYR A 25 -1.51 -3.62 2.85
N LEU A 26 -0.33 -4.26 2.98
CA LEU A 26 0.91 -3.58 3.35
C LEU A 26 1.77 -3.13 2.16
N LEU A 27 1.64 -3.76 0.99
CA LEU A 27 2.48 -3.46 -0.17
C LEU A 27 1.67 -2.96 -1.37
N ILE A 28 0.67 -3.72 -1.79
CA ILE A 28 -0.03 -3.45 -3.05
C ILE A 28 -0.91 -2.20 -2.94
N LEU A 29 -1.85 -2.16 -1.99
CA LEU A 29 -2.77 -1.04 -1.81
C LEU A 29 -2.05 0.28 -1.45
N PRO A 30 -1.06 0.31 -0.54
CA PRO A 30 -0.29 1.52 -0.27
C PRO A 30 0.46 2.04 -1.49
N GLY A 31 0.98 1.15 -2.35
CA GLY A 31 1.58 1.53 -3.63
C GLY A 31 0.58 2.25 -4.55
N PHE A 32 -0.66 1.74 -4.64
CA PHE A 32 -1.73 2.42 -5.38
C PHE A 32 -2.13 3.75 -4.77
N VAL A 33 -2.18 3.86 -3.44
CA VAL A 33 -2.44 5.13 -2.72
C VAL A 33 -1.38 6.16 -3.08
N TYR A 34 -0.09 5.79 -3.05
CA TYR A 34 0.99 6.68 -3.47
C TYR A 34 0.86 7.15 -4.92
N PHE A 35 0.52 6.24 -5.84
CA PHE A 35 0.27 6.60 -7.24
C PHE A 35 -0.90 7.57 -7.38
N TYR A 36 -2.00 7.32 -6.68
CA TYR A 36 -3.20 8.16 -6.69
C TYR A 36 -2.92 9.56 -6.15
N LEU A 37 -2.28 9.65 -4.97
CA LEU A 37 -1.85 10.91 -4.37
C LEU A 37 -0.95 11.68 -5.32
N LYS A 38 0.11 11.06 -5.84
CA LYS A 38 1.05 11.71 -6.77
C LYS A 38 0.34 12.30 -7.99
N THR A 39 -0.64 11.58 -8.55
CA THR A 39 -1.30 11.96 -9.81
C THR A 39 -2.26 13.12 -9.62
N ARG A 40 -3.00 13.15 -8.50
CA ARG A 40 -4.12 14.10 -8.33
C ARG A 40 -3.97 15.12 -7.20
N TRP A 41 -2.86 15.12 -6.46
CA TRP A 41 -2.65 16.00 -5.29
C TRP A 41 -3.00 17.48 -5.53
N TYR A 42 -2.57 18.04 -6.66
CA TYR A 42 -2.72 19.46 -6.99
C TYR A 42 -4.06 19.81 -7.65
N VAL A 43 -4.84 18.81 -8.09
CA VAL A 43 -6.09 19.00 -8.84
C VAL A 43 -7.32 18.41 -8.13
N ALA A 44 -7.15 17.80 -6.95
CA ALA A 44 -8.22 17.15 -6.21
C ALA A 44 -9.24 18.16 -5.66
N SER A 45 -10.52 17.81 -5.70
CA SER A 45 -11.60 18.56 -5.05
C SER A 45 -11.53 18.43 -3.51
N SER A 46 -12.26 19.27 -2.77
CA SER A 46 -12.28 19.21 -1.29
C SER A 46 -12.74 17.85 -0.75
N PHE A 47 -13.77 17.26 -1.38
CA PHE A 47 -14.26 15.93 -1.02
C PHE A 47 -13.25 14.83 -1.36
N GLU A 48 -12.66 14.91 -2.57
CA GLU A 48 -11.63 13.96 -3.01
C GLU A 48 -10.41 14.00 -2.08
N ARG A 49 -9.99 15.20 -1.65
CA ARG A 49 -8.88 15.37 -0.72
C ARG A 49 -9.19 14.79 0.66
N GLY A 50 -10.44 14.91 1.15
CA GLY A 50 -10.88 14.23 2.37
C GLY A 50 -10.74 12.72 2.27
N PHE A 51 -11.17 12.13 1.15
CA PHE A 51 -11.01 10.71 0.88
C PHE A 51 -9.55 10.27 0.75
N MET A 52 -8.70 11.09 0.12
CA MET A 52 -7.24 10.85 0.07
C MET A 52 -6.62 10.74 1.46
N TYR A 53 -7.00 11.62 2.40
CA TYR A 53 -6.52 11.54 3.78
C TYR A 53 -7.03 10.28 4.48
N PHE A 54 -8.31 9.93 4.29
CA PHE A 54 -8.84 8.67 4.81
C PHE A 54 -8.01 7.46 4.34
N LEU A 55 -7.69 7.37 3.04
CA LEU A 55 -6.86 6.29 2.51
C LEU A 55 -5.45 6.28 3.12
N MET A 56 -4.84 7.45 3.30
CA MET A 56 -3.53 7.56 3.97
C MET A 56 -3.55 7.02 5.40
N PHE A 57 -4.60 7.30 6.18
CA PHE A 57 -4.72 6.78 7.55
C PHE A 57 -5.11 5.30 7.57
N PHE A 58 -6.00 4.87 6.68
CA PHE A 58 -6.43 3.48 6.60
C PHE A 58 -5.30 2.54 6.18
N PHE A 59 -4.38 3.00 5.32
CA PHE A 59 -3.20 2.23 4.88
C PHE A 59 -1.87 2.72 5.47
N PHE A 60 -1.94 3.52 6.55
CA PHE A 60 -0.77 4.15 7.17
C PHE A 60 0.43 3.21 7.42
N PRO A 61 0.26 2.01 8.01
CA PRO A 61 1.42 1.14 8.27
C PRO A 61 2.15 0.72 6.99
N GLY A 62 1.41 0.43 5.90
CA GLY A 62 2.00 0.05 4.63
C GLY A 62 2.62 1.23 3.88
N VAL A 63 2.00 2.41 3.96
CA VAL A 63 2.55 3.66 3.44
C VAL A 63 3.89 3.96 4.13
N LEU A 64 3.94 3.86 5.47
CA LEU A 64 5.16 4.07 6.24
C LEU A 64 6.28 3.09 5.83
N LEU A 65 5.93 1.82 5.61
CA LEU A 65 6.88 0.78 5.19
C LEU A 65 7.49 1.07 3.82
N LEU A 66 6.71 1.55 2.86
CA LEU A 66 7.19 1.88 1.51
C LEU A 66 7.88 3.25 1.41
N SER A 67 7.70 4.12 2.41
CA SER A 67 8.18 5.51 2.40
C SER A 67 9.68 5.70 2.13
N PRO A 68 10.61 4.82 2.60
CA PRO A 68 12.04 5.02 2.33
C PRO A 68 12.43 4.77 0.87
N PHE A 69 11.60 4.01 0.13
CA PHE A 69 11.93 3.56 -1.23
C PHE A 69 11.38 4.48 -2.32
N LEU A 70 10.34 5.25 -2.02
CA LEU A 70 9.63 6.07 -3.00
C LEU A 70 10.05 7.53 -2.90
N ASN A 71 10.61 8.08 -3.98
CA ASN A 71 11.00 9.48 -4.07
C ASN A 71 10.14 10.22 -5.09
N PHE A 72 9.24 11.09 -4.61
CA PHE A 72 8.36 11.90 -5.45
C PHE A 72 8.84 13.34 -5.64
N ARG A 73 10.14 13.58 -5.50
CA ARG A 73 10.73 14.90 -5.79
C ARG A 73 10.40 15.33 -7.23
N PRO A 74 9.94 16.58 -7.43
CA PRO A 74 9.78 17.13 -8.76
C PRO A 74 11.07 16.99 -9.58
N LYS A 75 10.95 16.52 -10.82
CA LYS A 75 12.08 16.47 -11.74
C LYS A 75 12.49 17.90 -12.09
N ARG A 76 13.80 18.13 -12.26
CA ARG A 76 14.31 19.43 -12.70
C ARG A 76 13.70 19.76 -14.06
N ARG A 77 13.19 20.99 -14.18
CA ARG A 77 12.74 21.53 -15.47
C ARG A 77 13.97 21.71 -16.36
N GLN A 78 13.93 21.12 -17.55
CA GLN A 78 14.92 21.42 -18.59
C GLN A 78 14.62 22.84 -19.10
N LEU A 79 15.61 23.72 -19.02
CA LEU A 79 15.57 25.06 -19.59
C LEU A 79 16.34 24.96 -20.92
N ILE A 80 15.61 24.60 -21.98
CA ILE A 80 16.06 24.75 -23.37
C ILE A 80 15.18 25.83 -23.97
#